data_AF-A0A8I2YNF8-F1
#
_entry.id   AF-A0A8I2YNF8-F1
#
_cell.length_a   1.000
_cell.length_b   1.000
_cell.length_c   1.000
_cell.angle_alpha   90.00
_cell.angle_beta   90.00
_cell.angle_gamma   90.00
#
_symmetry.space_group_name_H-M   'P 1'
#
loop_
_entity.id
_entity.type
_entity.pdbx_description
1 polymer ?
#
loop_
_entity_poly.entity_id
_entity_poly.type
_entity_poly.pdbx_seq_one_letter_code
_entity_poly.pdbx_strand_id
1 'polypeptide(L)'
;MAILKEPTSNTSAMSWGQKWIKNHRNAQAMCNKPVLMEEFGVLASQDQIATYKNWYTTVIDSGLTGVLIWQAGSNLTSGPTPDDGYTIFPGTTIYEMESMYAVQLKYRNPQGLQSYDM
;
A
#
# COMPACT_ATOMS: atom_id res chain seq x y z
N MET A 1 0.37 13.29 -2.43
CA MET A 1 -0.29 12.62 -3.54
C MET A 1 0.74 12.06 -4.49
N ALA A 2 0.86 10.73 -4.53
CA ALA A 2 1.67 10.01 -5.51
C ALA A 2 0.94 8.70 -5.86
N ILE A 3 0.71 8.48 -7.15
CA ILE A 3 -0.06 7.34 -7.70
C ILE A 3 0.92 6.33 -8.27
N LEU A 4 0.77 5.06 -7.90
CA LEU A 4 1.55 3.95 -8.43
C LEU A 4 0.68 3.14 -9.41
N LYS A 5 0.79 3.45 -10.70
CA LYS A 5 0.24 2.65 -11.81
C LYS A 5 1.35 2.39 -12.83
N GLU A 6 1.39 1.16 -13.34
CA GLU A 6 2.50 0.67 -14.17
C GLU A 6 2.77 1.53 -15.42
N PRO A 7 4.04 1.78 -15.77
CA PRO A 7 4.40 2.21 -17.11
C PRO A 7 4.36 1.04 -18.09
N THR A 8 4.16 1.34 -19.37
CA THR A 8 3.99 0.38 -20.49
C THR A 8 5.26 -0.41 -20.86
N SER A 9 6.22 -0.64 -19.95
CA SER A 9 7.49 -1.33 -20.21
C SER A 9 7.55 -2.75 -19.65
N ASN A 10 8.44 -3.59 -20.20
CA ASN A 10 8.66 -5.02 -19.85
C ASN A 10 9.22 -5.31 -18.44
N THR A 11 9.26 -4.31 -17.56
CA THR A 11 9.69 -4.47 -16.16
C THR A 11 8.55 -5.00 -15.32
N SER A 12 8.83 -5.98 -14.44
CA SER A 12 7.84 -6.48 -13.47
C SER A 12 7.34 -5.33 -12.60
N ALA A 13 6.02 -5.24 -12.47
CA ALA A 13 5.31 -4.27 -11.64
C ALA A 13 5.90 -4.16 -10.24
N MET A 14 6.14 -5.30 -9.62
CA MET A 14 6.79 -5.42 -8.33
C MET A 14 8.09 -4.62 -8.24
N SER A 15 9.00 -4.82 -9.19
CA SER A 15 10.33 -4.19 -9.21
C SER A 15 10.27 -2.69 -9.49
N TRP A 16 9.34 -2.25 -10.34
CA TRP A 16 9.15 -0.84 -10.63
C TRP A 16 8.55 -0.12 -9.42
N GLY A 17 7.50 -0.66 -8.82
CA GLY A 17 6.87 -0.09 -7.64
C GLY A 17 7.79 -0.02 -6.42
N GLN A 18 8.67 -1.01 -6.23
CA GLN A 18 9.69 -0.94 -5.18
C GLN A 18 10.61 0.29 -5.36
N LYS A 19 11.03 0.59 -6.59
CA LYS A 19 11.86 1.78 -6.88
C LYS A 19 11.08 3.07 -6.67
N TRP A 20 9.82 3.11 -7.14
CA TRP A 20 8.94 4.26 -6.95
C TRP A 20 8.77 4.62 -5.48
N ILE A 21 8.47 3.63 -4.62
CA ILE A 21 8.31 3.81 -3.17
C ILE A 21 9.59 4.41 -2.55
N LYS A 22 10.76 3.84 -2.86
CA LYS A 22 12.06 4.33 -2.34
C LYS A 22 12.35 5.76 -2.78
N ASN A 23 12.06 6.11 -4.03
CA ASN A 23 12.25 7.47 -4.53
C ASN A 23 11.34 8.48 -3.81
N HIS A 24 10.09 8.12 -3.56
CA HIS A 24 9.14 8.96 -2.83
C HIS A 24 9.52 9.10 -1.36
N ARG A 25 10.08 8.05 -0.75
CA ARG A 25 10.69 8.14 0.58
C ARG A 25 11.84 9.16 0.56
N ASN A 26 12.73 9.13 -0.43
CA ASN A 26 13.85 10.08 -0.49
C ASN A 26 13.33 11.53 -0.55
N ALA A 27 12.29 11.79 -1.35
CA ALA A 27 11.62 13.08 -1.38
C ALA A 27 10.97 13.45 -0.03
N GLN A 28 10.30 12.50 0.65
CA GLN A 28 9.78 12.67 2.02
C GLN A 28 10.89 13.16 2.98
N ALA A 29 12.10 12.58 2.89
CA ALA A 29 13.26 13.01 3.68
C ALA A 29 13.66 14.45 3.39
N MET A 30 13.90 14.71 2.10
CA MET A 30 14.43 15.99 1.63
C MET A 30 13.49 17.15 1.97
N CYS A 31 12.19 16.92 1.85
CA CYS A 31 11.17 17.92 2.12
C CYS A 31 10.74 17.98 3.59
N ASN A 32 11.16 17.03 4.42
CA ASN A 32 10.72 16.88 5.81
C ASN A 32 9.18 16.94 5.96
N LYS A 33 8.47 16.26 5.04
CA LYS A 33 7.00 16.20 4.99
C LYS A 33 6.57 14.78 4.73
N PRO A 34 5.53 14.25 5.42
CA PRO A 34 5.06 12.88 5.21
C PRO A 34 4.59 12.66 3.77
N VAL A 35 4.79 11.45 3.25
CA VAL A 35 4.28 11.03 1.95
C VAL A 35 3.36 9.82 2.13
N LEU A 36 2.19 9.91 1.53
CA LEU A 36 1.21 8.84 1.42
C LEU A 36 1.25 8.28 -0.01
N MET A 37 1.41 6.97 -0.16
CA MET A 37 1.14 6.27 -1.42
C MET A 37 -0.38 6.13 -1.54
N GLU A 38 -0.98 7.10 -2.20
CA GLU A 38 -2.42 7.38 -2.08
C GLU A 38 -3.29 6.45 -2.93
N GLU A 39 -2.73 5.90 -4.00
CA GLU A 39 -3.35 4.84 -4.77
C GLU A 39 -2.27 3.90 -5.30
N PHE A 40 -2.53 2.60 -5.19
CA PHE A 40 -1.76 1.59 -5.89
C PHE A 40 -2.66 0.42 -6.28
N GLY A 41 -2.30 -0.24 -7.38
CA GLY A 41 -2.89 -1.52 -7.71
C GLY A 41 -2.29 -2.16 -8.95
N VAL A 42 -2.39 -3.49 -9.01
CA VAL A 42 -2.07 -4.30 -10.19
C VAL A 42 -3.20 -5.29 -10.44
N LEU A 43 -3.32 -5.78 -11.66
CA LEU A 43 -4.32 -6.80 -11.99
C LEU A 43 -3.85 -8.18 -11.51
N ALA A 44 -4.79 -9.12 -11.37
CA ALA A 44 -4.49 -10.50 -10.97
C ALA A 44 -3.46 -11.19 -11.88
N SER A 45 -3.43 -10.85 -13.18
CA SER A 45 -2.44 -11.33 -14.15
C SER A 45 -1.00 -10.87 -13.90
N GLN A 46 -0.78 -10.01 -12.90
CA GLN A 46 0.51 -9.43 -12.51
C GLN A 46 0.93 -9.86 -11.10
N ASP A 47 0.50 -11.05 -10.66
CA ASP A 47 0.82 -11.64 -9.35
C ASP A 47 0.47 -10.70 -8.18
N GLN A 48 -0.77 -10.20 -8.17
CA GLN A 48 -1.24 -9.14 -7.27
C GLN A 48 -0.86 -9.35 -5.79
N ILE A 49 -1.05 -10.55 -5.24
CA ILE A 49 -0.71 -10.87 -3.84
C ILE A 49 0.79 -10.68 -3.57
N ALA A 50 1.64 -11.25 -4.43
CA ALA A 50 3.09 -11.17 -4.26
C ALA A 50 3.58 -9.73 -4.44
N THR A 51 3.02 -9.01 -5.42
CA THR A 51 3.34 -7.60 -5.69
C THR A 51 2.94 -6.72 -4.51
N TYR A 52 1.74 -6.88 -3.95
CA TYR A 52 1.29 -6.08 -2.81
C TYR A 52 2.13 -6.39 -1.57
N LYS A 53 2.43 -7.67 -1.30
CA LYS A 53 3.32 -8.07 -0.20
C LYS A 53 4.67 -7.36 -0.30
N ASN A 54 5.25 -7.33 -1.50
CA ASN A 54 6.51 -6.63 -1.75
C ASN A 54 6.41 -5.11 -1.48
N TRP A 55 5.37 -4.47 -2.00
CA TRP A 55 5.18 -3.02 -1.86
C TRP A 55 4.90 -2.61 -0.41
N TYR A 56 4.06 -3.35 0.30
CA TYR A 56 3.80 -3.15 1.72
C TYR A 56 5.07 -3.25 2.57
N THR A 57 5.84 -4.33 2.39
CA THR A 57 7.12 -4.49 3.09
C THR A 57 8.08 -3.35 2.73
N THR A 58 8.14 -2.93 1.46
CA THR A 58 8.99 -1.80 1.05
C THR A 58 8.60 -0.49 1.72
N VAL A 59 7.31 -0.20 1.88
CA VAL A 59 6.82 1.00 2.60
C VAL A 59 7.27 0.97 4.06
N ILE A 60 7.09 -0.17 4.72
CA ILE A 60 7.45 -0.36 6.13
C ILE A 60 8.94 -0.15 6.31
N ASP A 61 9.75 -0.91 5.58
CA ASP A 61 11.22 -0.94 5.72
C ASP A 61 11.87 0.39 5.32
N SER A 62 11.32 1.09 4.32
CA SER A 62 11.86 2.38 3.87
C SER A 62 11.53 3.54 4.82
N GLY A 63 10.50 3.40 5.65
CA GLY A 63 9.97 4.49 6.48
C GLY A 63 9.09 5.47 5.71
N LEU A 64 8.56 5.09 4.54
CA LEU A 64 7.49 5.86 3.88
C LEU A 64 6.26 5.90 4.82
N THR A 65 5.58 7.05 4.91
CA THR A 65 4.62 7.28 6.01
C THR A 65 3.43 6.31 5.98
N GLY A 66 2.83 6.05 4.82
CA GLY A 66 1.70 5.13 4.72
C GLY A 66 1.25 4.88 3.28
N VAL A 67 0.19 4.10 3.15
CA VAL A 67 -0.42 3.70 1.87
C VAL A 67 -1.93 3.64 1.95
N LEU A 68 -2.59 3.71 0.80
CA LEU A 68 -4.01 3.43 0.60
C LEU A 68 -4.18 2.57 -0.66
N ILE A 69 -4.93 1.48 -0.54
CA ILE A 69 -5.33 0.66 -1.69
C ILE A 69 -6.25 1.44 -2.63
N TRP A 70 -6.11 1.18 -3.94
CA TRP A 70 -7.19 1.40 -4.89
C TRP A 70 -7.78 0.04 -5.26
N GLN A 71 -9.01 -0.31 -4.88
CA GLN A 71 -9.91 0.38 -3.96
C GLN A 71 -10.61 -0.60 -3.03
N ALA A 72 -11.25 -0.12 -1.98
CA ALA A 72 -12.01 -0.98 -1.07
C ALA A 72 -13.32 -1.47 -1.72
N GLY A 73 -13.56 -2.78 -1.64
CA GLY A 73 -14.81 -3.41 -2.03
C GLY A 73 -15.71 -3.67 -0.83
N SER A 74 -17.02 -3.82 -1.04
CA SER A 74 -17.98 -4.23 -0.02
C SER A 74 -19.12 -5.06 -0.62
N ASN A 75 -19.62 -6.01 0.17
CA ASN A 75 -20.83 -6.77 -0.18
C ASN A 75 -22.04 -6.08 0.46
N LEU A 76 -22.84 -5.38 -0.34
CA LEU A 76 -24.03 -4.67 0.12
C LEU A 76 -25.28 -5.54 -0.11
N THR A 77 -26.40 -5.14 0.50
CA THR A 77 -27.70 -5.83 0.27
C THR A 77 -28.18 -5.75 -1.18
N SER A 78 -27.72 -4.74 -1.93
CA SER A 78 -27.98 -4.57 -3.37
C SER A 78 -26.98 -5.30 -4.28
N GLY A 79 -26.03 -6.04 -3.71
CA GLY A 79 -24.93 -6.70 -4.44
C GLY A 79 -23.55 -6.12 -4.11
N PRO A 80 -22.49 -6.67 -4.72
CA PRO A 80 -21.13 -6.14 -4.52
C PRO A 80 -21.00 -4.72 -5.07
N THR A 81 -20.16 -3.91 -4.43
CA THR A 81 -19.71 -2.61 -4.97
C THR A 81 -19.01 -2.78 -6.33
N PRO A 82 -18.83 -1.70 -7.11
CA PRO A 82 -18.11 -1.79 -8.39
C PRO A 82 -16.75 -2.49 -8.26
N ASP A 83 -16.44 -3.31 -9.26
CA ASP A 83 -15.17 -4.01 -9.37
C ASP A 83 -14.52 -3.67 -10.72
N ASP A 84 -13.44 -2.92 -10.66
CA ASP A 84 -12.61 -2.52 -11.80
C ASP A 84 -11.38 -3.43 -12.00
N GLY A 85 -11.32 -4.57 -11.30
CA GLY A 85 -10.21 -5.52 -11.31
C GLY A 85 -9.11 -5.22 -10.28
N TYR A 86 -9.19 -4.08 -9.59
CA TYR A 86 -8.29 -3.70 -8.49
C TYR A 86 -8.98 -3.73 -7.12
N THR A 87 -10.28 -4.00 -7.10
CA THR A 87 -11.11 -3.87 -5.91
C THR A 87 -10.83 -4.99 -4.90
N ILE A 88 -10.59 -4.61 -3.64
CA ILE A 88 -10.27 -5.53 -2.54
C ILE A 88 -11.49 -5.75 -1.67
N PHE A 89 -12.17 -6.88 -1.86
CA PHE A 89 -13.33 -7.28 -1.04
C PHE A 89 -12.92 -7.93 0.28
N PRO A 90 -13.75 -7.85 1.33
CA PRO A 90 -13.60 -8.61 2.57
C PRO A 90 -13.48 -10.12 2.33
N GLY A 91 -12.69 -10.80 3.15
CA GLY A 91 -12.48 -12.26 3.06
C GLY A 91 -11.46 -12.70 2.00
N THR A 92 -10.76 -11.77 1.36
CA THR A 92 -9.63 -12.06 0.47
C THR A 92 -8.30 -12.02 1.21
N THR A 93 -7.27 -12.72 0.70
CA THR A 93 -5.91 -12.67 1.26
C THR A 93 -5.37 -11.24 1.32
N ILE A 94 -5.67 -10.41 0.31
CA ILE A 94 -5.21 -9.02 0.30
C ILE A 94 -5.90 -8.22 1.41
N TYR A 95 -7.20 -8.42 1.64
CA TYR A 95 -7.91 -7.77 2.75
C TYR A 95 -7.30 -8.10 4.12
N GLU A 96 -6.86 -9.35 4.33
CA GLU A 96 -6.14 -9.74 5.55
C GLU A 96 -4.78 -9.04 5.65
N MET A 97 -4.07 -8.91 4.52
CA MET A 97 -2.80 -8.18 4.45
C MET A 97 -2.97 -6.70 4.84
N GLU A 98 -4.04 -6.02 4.42
CA GLU A 98 -4.34 -4.63 4.84
C GLU A 98 -4.27 -4.49 6.36
N SER A 99 -4.97 -5.37 7.07
CA SER A 99 -5.05 -5.36 8.54
C SER A 99 -3.69 -5.64 9.17
N MET A 100 -2.97 -6.64 8.65
CA MET A 100 -1.64 -7.00 9.11
C MET A 100 -0.65 -5.83 8.94
N TYR A 101 -0.66 -5.16 7.80
CA TYR A 101 0.29 -4.09 7.51
C TYR A 101 -0.08 -2.77 8.18
N ALA A 102 -1.36 -2.48 8.41
CA ALA A 102 -1.77 -1.37 9.26
C ALA A 102 -1.22 -1.51 10.68
N VAL A 103 -1.27 -2.73 11.24
CA VAL A 103 -0.65 -3.05 12.54
C VAL A 103 0.86 -2.82 12.50
N GLN A 104 1.57 -3.34 11.49
CA GLN A 104 3.02 -3.15 11.38
C GLN A 104 3.40 -1.67 11.25
N LEU A 105 2.66 -0.88 10.47
CA LEU A 105 2.87 0.57 10.35
C LEU A 105 2.69 1.28 11.70
N LYS A 106 1.66 0.92 12.48
CA LYS A 106 1.42 1.46 13.82
C LYS A 106 2.59 1.18 14.78
N TYR A 107 3.15 -0.02 14.73
CA TYR A 107 4.23 -0.43 15.64
C TYR A 107 5.65 -0.13 15.15
N ARG A 108 5.83 0.34 13.90
CA ARG A 108 7.14 0.65 13.33
C ARG A 108 7.94 1.67 14.14
N ASN A 109 7.26 2.65 14.76
CA ASN A 109 7.90 3.71 15.56
C ASN A 109 7.39 3.65 17.02
N PRO A 110 7.91 2.71 17.83
CA PRO A 110 7.44 2.53 19.21
C PRO A 110 7.71 3.75 20.12
N GLN A 111 8.59 4.68 19.73
CA GLN A 111 8.88 5.88 20.51
C GLN A 111 7.70 6.87 20.60
N GLY A 112 6.70 6.78 19.72
CA GLY A 112 5.49 7.63 19.78
C GLY A 112 4.35 7.07 20.64
N LEU A 113 4.46 5.81 21.10
CA LEU A 113 3.44 5.15 21.91
C LEU A 113 3.67 5.31 23.42
N GLN A 114 4.87 5.71 23.85
CA GLN A 114 5.17 5.89 25.28
C GLN A 114 4.82 7.28 25.83
N SER A 115 4.36 8.22 24.99
CA SER A 115 4.08 9.60 25.43
C SER A 115 2.61 9.90 25.74
N TYR A 116 1.71 8.91 25.65
CA TYR A 116 0.26 9.12 25.83
C TYR A 116 -0.36 8.32 26.99
N ASP A 117 0.43 7.56 27.74
CA ASP A 117 -0.01 6.80 28.93
C ASP A 117 0.51 7.42 30.25
N MET A 118 0.46 8.75 30.39
CA MET A 118 0.58 9.45 31.68
C MET A 118 -0.58 10.42 31.89
#